data_AF-A0A644ZH87-F1
#
_entry.id   AF-A0A644ZH87-F1
#
_cell.length_a   1.000
_cell.length_b   1.000
_cell.length_c   1.000
_cell.angle_alpha   90.00
_cell.angle_beta   90.00
_cell.angle_gamma   90.00
#
_symmetry.space_group_name_H-M   'P 1'
#
loop_
_entity.id
_entity.type
_entity.pdbx_description
1 polymer ?
#
loop_
_entity_poly.entity_id
_entity_poly.type
_entity_poly.pdbx_seq_one_letter_code
_entity_poly.pdbx_strand_id
1 'polypeptide(L)'
;MTINKQAIPHFIFFGTIIILAISCKNISRNKVELPPVANAYNYNGINKDYKIDPEKKKVISYIAPLYSFRTLLEQTPAGKIDRIIKDNPNYEFIFYCDQIAPDDTTEFKQLLARYNCRFTVILDFNDDLYKLNKRILNPVNNGRLSKISLICDQDNRVLDYAVIGTSMSFFDKVFAKYR
;
A
#
# COMPACT_ATOMS: atom_id res chain seq x y z
N MET A 1 44.65 8.07 -28.87
CA MET A 1 43.59 7.28 -29.54
C MET A 1 42.36 7.33 -28.66
N THR A 2 41.37 8.08 -29.13
CA THR A 2 40.13 8.41 -28.44
C THR A 2 39.11 7.30 -28.69
N ILE A 3 38.57 6.67 -27.65
CA ILE A 3 37.20 6.12 -27.68
C ILE A 3 36.54 6.42 -26.34
N ASN A 4 35.68 7.43 -26.40
CA ASN A 4 34.63 7.72 -25.44
C ASN A 4 33.52 6.69 -25.63
N LYS A 5 33.05 6.02 -24.57
CA LYS A 5 31.74 5.34 -24.50
C LYS A 5 31.57 4.67 -23.14
N GLN A 6 30.84 5.32 -22.24
CA GLN A 6 29.72 4.67 -21.55
C GLN A 6 28.81 5.75 -20.98
N ALA A 7 27.95 6.24 -21.87
CA ALA A 7 26.68 6.79 -21.46
C ALA A 7 25.79 5.64 -20.95
N ILE A 8 24.91 5.97 -19.99
CA ILE A 8 23.68 5.27 -19.55
C ILE A 8 23.87 4.36 -18.31
N PRO A 9 23.02 4.50 -17.25
CA PRO A 9 21.59 4.76 -17.40
C PRO A 9 21.02 5.96 -16.65
N HIS A 10 20.73 7.01 -17.42
CA HIS A 10 19.53 7.85 -17.21
C HIS A 10 18.22 7.09 -17.56
N PHE A 11 18.31 5.80 -17.91
CA PHE A 11 17.18 4.97 -18.33
C PHE A 11 16.29 4.48 -17.17
N ILE A 12 16.79 4.44 -15.93
CA ILE A 12 15.99 3.99 -14.77
C ILE A 12 15.03 5.09 -14.31
N PHE A 13 15.39 6.36 -14.52
CA PHE A 13 14.58 7.51 -14.08
C PHE A 13 13.36 7.77 -14.97
N PHE A 14 13.42 7.37 -16.25
CA PHE A 14 12.30 7.56 -17.19
C PHE A 14 11.16 6.55 -17.00
N GLY A 15 11.46 5.33 -16.51
CA GLY A 15 10.44 4.32 -16.26
C GLY A 15 9.44 4.70 -15.15
N THR A 16 9.91 5.42 -14.12
CA THR A 16 9.06 5.89 -13.01
C THR A 16 8.16 7.06 -13.41
N ILE A 17 8.60 7.90 -14.35
CA ILE A 17 7.84 9.08 -14.82
C ILE A 17 6.75 8.70 -15.83
N ILE A 18 6.96 7.68 -16.66
CA ILE A 18 5.96 7.24 -17.65
C ILE A 18 4.74 6.58 -16.97
N ILE A 19 4.94 5.87 -15.85
CA ILE A 19 3.85 5.31 -15.04
C ILE A 19 2.95 6.43 -14.47
N LEU A 20 3.53 7.57 -14.09
CA LEU A 20 2.78 8.73 -13.60
C LEU A 20 1.96 9.41 -14.72
N ALA A 21 2.46 9.45 -15.95
CA ALA A 21 1.81 10.17 -17.07
C ALA A 21 0.64 9.39 -17.71
N ILE A 22 0.71 8.05 -17.78
CA ILE A 22 -0.38 7.22 -18.32
C ILE A 22 -1.51 7.06 -17.28
N SER A 23 -1.22 7.29 -15.99
CA SER A 23 -2.16 7.12 -14.89
C SER A 23 -3.36 8.07 -15.01
N CYS A 24 -3.16 9.38 -15.18
CA CYS A 24 -4.20 10.40 -14.97
C CYS A 24 -5.51 10.27 -15.76
N LYS A 25 -5.55 9.58 -16.92
CA LYS A 25 -6.80 9.44 -17.71
C LYS A 25 -7.64 8.20 -17.41
N ASN A 26 -7.08 7.18 -16.74
CA ASN A 26 -7.79 5.91 -16.49
C ASN A 26 -7.89 5.53 -15.00
N ILE A 27 -7.26 6.27 -14.06
CA ILE A 27 -7.34 5.96 -12.62
C ILE A 27 -8.79 5.87 -12.15
N SER A 28 -9.62 6.85 -12.54
CA SER A 28 -11.01 6.97 -12.09
C SER A 28 -11.96 5.87 -12.58
N ARG A 29 -11.52 5.02 -13.52
CA ARG A 29 -12.31 3.89 -14.03
C ARG A 29 -12.04 2.59 -13.26
N ASN A 30 -10.95 2.52 -12.51
CA ASN A 30 -10.62 1.32 -11.75
C ASN A 30 -11.34 1.37 -10.41
N LYS A 31 -12.21 0.40 -10.15
CA LYS A 31 -12.84 0.18 -8.85
C LYS A 31 -12.11 -0.96 -8.14
N VAL A 32 -11.75 -0.74 -6.89
CA VAL A 32 -11.11 -1.75 -6.04
C VAL A 32 -12.18 -2.66 -5.46
N GLU A 33 -11.98 -3.96 -5.65
CA GLU A 33 -12.79 -5.01 -5.05
C GLU A 33 -12.13 -5.46 -3.74
N LEU A 34 -12.85 -5.31 -2.63
CA LEU A 34 -12.32 -5.66 -1.30
C LEU A 34 -12.75 -7.09 -0.94
N PRO A 35 -11.81 -8.00 -0.63
CA PRO A 35 -12.16 -9.31 -0.13
C PRO A 35 -12.79 -9.19 1.27
N PRO A 36 -13.57 -10.19 1.71
CA PRO A 36 -14.03 -10.28 3.10
C PRO A 36 -12.86 -10.14 4.08
N VAL A 37 -13.06 -9.36 5.13
CA VAL A 37 -12.04 -9.19 6.18
C VAL A 37 -11.90 -10.48 6.97
N ALA A 38 -10.74 -11.11 6.86
CA ALA A 38 -10.30 -12.20 7.72
C ALA A 38 -8.93 -11.84 8.30
N ASN A 39 -8.57 -12.38 9.48
CA ASN A 39 -7.20 -12.27 10.01
C ASN A 39 -6.70 -10.82 10.16
N ALA A 40 -7.52 -9.95 10.76
CA ALA A 40 -7.13 -8.58 11.09
C ALA A 40 -6.28 -8.55 12.37
N TYR A 41 -5.17 -7.81 12.36
CA TYR A 41 -4.23 -7.68 13.46
C TYR A 41 -3.83 -6.23 13.70
N ASN A 42 -3.53 -5.89 14.95
CA ASN A 42 -2.81 -4.68 15.35
C ASN A 42 -1.76 -5.04 16.43
N TYR A 43 -1.12 -4.05 17.06
CA TYR A 43 -0.13 -4.31 18.12
C TYR A 43 -0.66 -5.15 19.30
N ASN A 44 -1.97 -5.17 19.57
CA ASN A 44 -2.59 -5.98 20.63
C ASN A 44 -2.90 -7.42 20.18
N GLY A 45 -2.61 -7.79 18.93
CA GLY A 45 -2.92 -9.10 18.38
C GLY A 45 -4.15 -9.07 17.46
N ILE A 46 -5.00 -10.10 17.53
CA ILE A 46 -6.15 -10.26 16.61
C ILE A 46 -7.21 -9.20 16.92
N ASN A 47 -7.63 -8.45 15.90
CA ASN A 47 -8.72 -7.50 15.95
C ASN A 47 -10.00 -8.11 15.34
N LYS A 48 -10.75 -8.89 16.14
CA LYS A 48 -11.93 -9.65 15.67
C LYS A 48 -13.11 -8.78 15.24
N ASP A 49 -13.20 -7.58 15.80
CA ASP A 49 -14.32 -6.68 15.58
C ASP A 49 -14.09 -5.71 14.41
N TYR A 50 -12.92 -5.80 13.76
CA TYR A 50 -12.61 -4.94 12.63
C TYR A 50 -13.55 -5.20 11.46
N LYS A 51 -14.21 -4.14 11.01
CA LYS A 51 -15.04 -4.10 9.82
C LYS A 51 -14.68 -2.86 9.02
N ILE A 52 -14.61 -3.02 7.70
CA ILE A 52 -14.40 -1.92 6.78
C ILE A 52 -15.66 -1.06 6.76
N ASP A 53 -15.49 0.25 6.88
CA ASP A 53 -16.56 1.23 6.86
C ASP A 53 -16.95 1.54 5.40
N PRO A 54 -18.17 1.17 4.96
CA PRO A 54 -18.59 1.40 3.58
C PRO A 54 -18.72 2.89 3.26
N GLU A 55 -19.00 3.76 4.24
CA GLU A 55 -19.28 5.18 4.03
C GLU A 55 -18.01 6.04 3.91
N LYS A 56 -16.86 5.50 4.33
CA LYS A 56 -15.58 6.22 4.29
C LYS A 56 -14.93 6.14 2.92
N LYS A 57 -14.24 7.24 2.57
CA LYS A 57 -13.20 7.20 1.54
C LYS A 57 -12.08 6.30 2.04
N LYS A 58 -11.30 5.68 1.15
CA LYS A 58 -10.36 4.62 1.58
C LYS A 58 -8.95 4.89 1.08
N VAL A 59 -7.96 4.58 1.90
CA VAL A 59 -6.57 4.40 1.48
C VAL A 59 -6.27 2.92 1.64
N ILE A 60 -6.28 2.18 0.54
CA ILE A 60 -6.09 0.73 0.52
C ILE A 60 -4.63 0.45 0.21
N SER A 61 -3.86 0.08 1.21
CA SER A 61 -2.44 -0.22 1.12
C SER A 61 -2.24 -1.71 0.93
N TYR A 62 -1.76 -2.09 -0.25
CA TYR A 62 -1.35 -3.45 -0.57
C TYR A 62 0.17 -3.58 -0.42
N ILE A 63 0.61 -4.57 0.35
CA ILE A 63 2.01 -4.76 0.73
C ILE A 63 2.33 -6.25 0.62
N ALA A 64 3.32 -6.61 -0.19
CA ALA A 64 3.72 -8.01 -0.36
C ALA A 64 5.21 -8.12 -0.75
N PRO A 65 5.93 -9.15 -0.31
CA PRO A 65 5.57 -10.07 0.78
C PRO A 65 5.81 -9.41 2.15
N LEU A 66 5.81 -10.19 3.25
CA LEU A 66 6.13 -9.72 4.61
C LEU A 66 7.40 -8.85 4.67
N TYR A 67 8.43 -9.17 3.89
CA TYR A 67 9.65 -8.37 3.79
C TYR A 67 9.39 -6.91 3.38
N SER A 68 8.43 -6.67 2.48
CA SER A 68 8.03 -5.32 2.06
C SER A 68 7.35 -4.56 3.20
N PHE A 69 6.60 -5.26 4.06
CA PHE A 69 5.99 -4.71 5.26
C PHE A 69 7.07 -4.35 6.30
N ARG A 70 8.02 -5.24 6.55
CA ARG A 70 9.19 -4.97 7.41
C ARG A 70 9.94 -3.72 6.93
N THR A 71 10.26 -3.67 5.64
CA THR A 71 10.97 -2.54 5.02
C THR A 71 10.17 -1.23 5.13
N LEU A 72 8.84 -1.30 4.99
CA LEU A 72 7.99 -0.13 5.22
C LEU A 72 8.15 0.39 6.65
N LEU A 73 8.05 -0.47 7.66
CA LEU A 73 8.16 -0.07 9.06
C LEU A 73 9.56 0.48 9.41
N GLU A 74 10.62 -0.15 8.91
CA GLU A 74 12.01 0.31 9.10
C GLU A 74 12.28 1.70 8.49
N GLN A 75 11.63 2.01 7.37
CA GLN A 75 11.79 3.28 6.65
C GLN A 75 10.76 4.35 7.04
N THR A 76 9.83 4.01 7.93
CA THR A 76 8.76 4.91 8.38
C THR A 76 9.08 5.39 9.79
N PRO A 77 9.17 6.71 10.02
CA PRO A 77 9.27 7.25 11.37
C PRO A 77 8.14 6.71 12.27
N ALA A 78 8.48 6.27 13.48
CA ALA A 78 7.52 5.71 14.42
C ALA A 78 6.32 6.65 14.63
N GLY A 79 5.10 6.10 14.57
CA GLY A 79 3.85 6.86 14.73
C GLY A 79 3.46 7.76 13.55
N LYS A 80 4.24 7.82 12.45
CA LYS A 80 3.88 8.63 11.27
C LYS A 80 2.58 8.15 10.63
N ILE A 81 2.43 6.84 10.43
CA ILE A 81 1.20 6.27 9.84
C ILE A 81 0.00 6.54 10.76
N ASP A 82 0.14 6.29 12.07
CA ASP A 82 -0.94 6.56 13.03
C ASP A 82 -1.36 8.04 13.03
N ARG A 83 -0.39 8.96 12.91
CA ARG A 83 -0.67 10.40 12.78
C ARG A 83 -1.43 10.71 11.49
N ILE A 84 -0.98 10.18 10.35
CA ILE A 84 -1.69 10.35 9.07
C ILE A 84 -3.14 9.86 9.19
N ILE A 85 -3.38 8.72 9.82
CA ILE A 85 -4.73 8.17 10.02
C ILE A 85 -5.56 9.11 10.91
N LYS A 86 -4.99 9.54 12.04
CA LYS A 86 -5.66 10.43 13.00
C LYS A 86 -6.04 11.77 12.37
N ASP A 87 -5.17 12.32 11.54
CA ASP A 87 -5.36 13.64 10.93
C ASP A 87 -6.37 13.62 9.76
N ASN A 88 -6.83 12.45 9.32
CA ASN A 88 -7.73 12.30 8.17
C ASN A 88 -8.93 11.38 8.50
N PRO A 89 -9.83 11.79 9.42
CA PRO A 89 -10.91 10.94 9.95
C PRO A 89 -11.99 10.57 8.91
N ASN A 90 -12.09 11.34 7.83
CA ASN A 90 -12.94 11.09 6.67
C ASN A 90 -12.44 9.95 5.76
N TYR A 91 -11.19 9.52 5.97
CA TYR A 91 -10.60 8.36 5.31
C TYR A 91 -10.47 7.19 6.28
N GLU A 92 -10.73 5.99 5.78
CA GLU A 92 -10.30 4.75 6.38
C GLU A 92 -9.00 4.27 5.73
N PHE A 93 -8.01 3.92 6.54
CA PHE A 93 -6.75 3.36 6.05
C PHE A 93 -6.73 1.86 6.30
N ILE A 94 -6.68 1.09 5.22
CA ILE A 94 -6.78 -0.37 5.23
C ILE A 94 -5.45 -0.91 4.72
N PHE A 95 -4.84 -1.82 5.47
CA PHE A 95 -3.55 -2.39 5.12
C PHE A 95 -3.73 -3.89 4.88
N TYR A 96 -3.38 -4.37 3.70
CA TYR A 96 -3.33 -5.78 3.36
C TYR A 96 -1.86 -6.19 3.24
N CYS A 97 -1.50 -7.26 3.94
CA CYS A 97 -0.22 -7.94 3.77
C CYS A 97 -0.48 -9.29 3.11
N ASP A 98 -0.09 -9.39 1.84
CA ASP A 98 -0.26 -10.59 1.01
C ASP A 98 1.08 -11.36 0.92
N GLN A 99 1.08 -12.52 0.23
CA GLN A 99 2.23 -13.41 0.12
C GLN A 99 2.86 -13.72 1.47
N ILE A 100 1.99 -13.98 2.44
CA ILE A 100 2.35 -14.34 3.79
C ILE A 100 1.93 -15.78 4.03
N ALA A 101 2.83 -16.59 4.56
CA ALA A 101 2.51 -17.96 4.95
C ALA A 101 2.00 -18.00 6.40
N PRO A 102 1.24 -19.02 6.82
CA PRO A 102 0.71 -19.09 8.19
C PRO A 102 1.77 -19.00 9.29
N ASP A 103 2.97 -19.55 9.05
CA ASP A 103 4.14 -19.52 9.94
C ASP A 103 4.75 -18.12 10.12
N ASP A 104 4.65 -17.26 9.10
CA ASP A 104 5.08 -15.87 9.15
C ASP A 104 4.27 -15.01 10.15
N THR A 105 3.10 -15.49 10.60
CA THR A 105 2.21 -14.76 11.53
C THR A 105 2.93 -14.36 12.83
N THR A 106 3.86 -15.20 13.31
CA THR A 106 4.61 -14.92 14.54
C THR A 106 5.55 -13.73 14.34
N GLU A 107 6.33 -13.74 13.25
CA GLU A 107 7.20 -12.63 12.90
C GLU A 107 6.40 -11.35 12.68
N PHE A 108 5.28 -11.44 11.97
CA PHE A 108 4.41 -10.31 11.71
C PHE A 108 3.90 -9.65 13.00
N LYS A 109 3.43 -10.43 13.97
CA LYS A 109 3.01 -9.93 15.29
C LYS A 109 4.15 -9.24 16.02
N GLN A 110 5.36 -9.79 15.96
CA GLN A 110 6.55 -9.18 16.56
C GLN A 110 6.87 -7.83 15.90
N LEU A 111 6.73 -7.71 14.58
CA LEU A 111 6.90 -6.44 13.88
C LEU A 111 5.87 -5.40 14.33
N LEU A 112 4.58 -5.74 14.36
CA LEU A 112 3.53 -4.82 14.82
C LEU A 112 3.77 -4.34 16.26
N ALA A 113 4.17 -5.24 17.16
CA ALA A 113 4.49 -4.90 18.54
C ALA A 113 5.75 -4.02 18.64
N ARG A 114 6.83 -4.40 17.94
CA ARG A 114 8.12 -3.68 17.93
C ARG A 114 7.97 -2.24 17.46
N TYR A 115 7.13 -2.01 16.46
CA TYR A 115 6.89 -0.68 15.88
C TYR A 115 5.65 0.03 16.45
N ASN A 116 4.98 -0.57 17.45
CA ASN A 116 3.78 -0.04 18.12
C ASN A 116 2.67 0.38 17.13
N CYS A 117 2.41 -0.46 16.12
CA CYS A 117 1.44 -0.19 15.06
C CYS A 117 0.01 -0.27 15.60
N ARG A 118 -0.66 0.89 15.75
CA ARG A 118 -2.05 0.94 16.25
C ARG A 118 -3.08 0.72 15.14
N PHE A 119 -2.70 1.01 13.91
CA PHE A 119 -3.51 0.68 12.73
C PHE A 119 -3.68 -0.82 12.55
N THR A 120 -4.79 -1.22 11.94
CA THR A 120 -5.11 -2.62 11.68
C THR A 120 -4.55 -3.03 10.32
N VAL A 121 -3.97 -4.23 10.28
CA VAL A 121 -3.47 -4.89 9.07
C VAL A 121 -4.16 -6.23 8.90
N ILE A 122 -4.64 -6.50 7.70
CA ILE A 122 -5.26 -7.75 7.28
C ILE A 122 -4.15 -8.65 6.71
N LEU A 123 -4.02 -9.86 7.25
CA LEU A 123 -3.15 -10.89 6.66
C LEU A 123 -3.93 -11.69 5.63
N ASP A 124 -3.58 -11.50 4.35
CA ASP A 124 -4.21 -12.16 3.21
C ASP A 124 -3.41 -13.39 2.80
N PHE A 125 -3.64 -14.51 3.50
CA PHE A 125 -2.99 -15.79 3.23
C PHE A 125 -3.33 -16.38 1.85
N ASN A 126 -4.43 -15.92 1.23
CA ASN A 126 -4.91 -16.45 -0.03
C ASN A 126 -4.59 -15.54 -1.22
N ASP A 127 -3.95 -14.39 -1.02
CA ASP A 127 -3.75 -13.38 -2.06
C ASP A 127 -5.08 -12.90 -2.71
N ASP A 128 -6.19 -12.91 -1.97
CA ASP A 128 -7.51 -12.61 -2.48
C ASP A 128 -7.62 -11.16 -2.99
N LEU A 129 -7.01 -10.19 -2.29
CA LEU A 129 -6.96 -8.80 -2.74
C LEU A 129 -6.26 -8.69 -4.10
N TYR A 130 -5.13 -9.38 -4.29
CA TYR A 130 -4.44 -9.38 -5.57
C TYR A 130 -5.22 -10.06 -6.68
N LYS A 131 -5.83 -11.21 -6.42
CA LYS A 131 -6.62 -11.96 -7.42
C LYS A 131 -7.77 -11.10 -7.94
N LEU A 132 -8.50 -10.42 -7.05
CA LEU A 132 -9.61 -9.54 -7.40
C LEU A 132 -9.13 -8.29 -8.15
N ASN A 133 -7.94 -7.76 -7.83
CA ASN A 133 -7.46 -6.47 -8.33
C ASN A 133 -6.25 -6.57 -9.27
N LYS A 134 -6.05 -7.71 -9.94
CA LYS A 134 -4.85 -8.01 -10.74
C LYS A 134 -4.50 -6.92 -11.76
N ARG A 135 -5.50 -6.31 -12.40
CA ARG A 135 -5.30 -5.23 -13.38
C ARG A 135 -4.68 -3.97 -12.77
N ILE A 136 -4.96 -3.71 -11.49
CA ILE A 136 -4.44 -2.55 -10.74
C ILE A 136 -3.06 -2.87 -10.16
N LEU A 137 -2.89 -4.08 -9.62
CA LEU A 137 -1.69 -4.49 -8.89
C LEU A 137 -0.62 -5.17 -9.76
N ASN A 138 -0.92 -5.40 -11.04
CA ASN A 138 0.01 -5.85 -12.07
C ASN A 138 -0.33 -5.19 -13.42
N PRO A 139 -0.18 -3.86 -13.54
CA PRO A 139 -0.69 -3.10 -14.69
C PRO A 139 0.05 -3.38 -16.00
N VAL A 140 1.26 -3.94 -15.95
CA VAL A 140 2.13 -4.18 -17.11
C VAL A 140 2.43 -5.66 -17.37
N ASN A 141 1.76 -6.58 -16.67
CA ASN A 141 2.04 -8.03 -16.68
C ASN A 141 3.51 -8.42 -16.37
N ASN A 142 4.36 -7.47 -16.00
CA ASN A 142 5.79 -7.68 -15.74
C ASN A 142 6.10 -8.02 -14.27
N GLY A 143 5.08 -8.20 -13.44
CA GLY A 143 5.25 -8.58 -12.05
C GLY A 143 4.23 -7.90 -11.15
N ARG A 144 3.92 -8.59 -10.05
CA ARG A 144 3.07 -8.06 -8.98
C ARG A 144 3.82 -6.92 -8.28
N LEU A 145 3.14 -5.80 -8.04
CA LEU A 145 3.70 -4.74 -7.21
C LEU A 145 4.04 -5.30 -5.82
N SER A 146 5.01 -4.70 -5.13
CA SER A 146 5.39 -5.11 -3.77
C SER A 146 4.85 -4.19 -2.68
N LYS A 147 4.55 -2.93 -3.03
CA LYS A 147 3.99 -1.96 -2.09
C LYS A 147 3.32 -0.82 -2.86
N ILE A 148 2.02 -0.63 -2.66
CA ILE A 148 1.28 0.51 -3.19
C ILE A 148 0.07 0.82 -2.30
N SER A 149 -0.26 2.09 -2.15
CA SER A 149 -1.47 2.59 -1.53
C SER A 149 -2.37 3.20 -2.60
N LEU A 150 -3.60 2.72 -2.68
CA LEU A 150 -4.65 3.20 -3.56
C LEU A 150 -5.47 4.23 -2.78
N ILE A 151 -5.50 5.47 -3.24
CA ILE A 151 -6.38 6.49 -2.66
C ILE A 151 -7.70 6.39 -3.41
N CYS A 152 -8.79 6.08 -2.70
CA CYS A 152 -10.09 5.79 -3.27
C CYS A 152 -11.17 6.70 -2.71
N ASP A 153 -12.25 6.89 -3.48
CA ASP A 153 -13.50 7.44 -2.97
C ASP A 153 -14.30 6.41 -2.15
N GLN A 154 -15.52 6.79 -1.76
CA GLN A 154 -16.43 5.95 -0.96
C GLN A 154 -16.89 4.70 -1.74
N ASP A 155 -17.00 4.82 -3.06
CA ASP A 155 -17.39 3.75 -3.98
C ASP A 155 -16.23 2.83 -4.37
N ASN A 156 -15.07 2.98 -3.71
CA ASN A 156 -13.81 2.30 -4.00
C ASN A 156 -13.22 2.60 -5.38
N ARG A 157 -13.61 3.69 -6.04
CA ARG A 157 -12.97 4.11 -7.29
C ARG A 157 -11.62 4.73 -6.96
N VAL A 158 -10.59 4.31 -7.67
CA VAL A 158 -9.24 4.85 -7.46
C VAL A 158 -9.19 6.29 -7.95
N LEU A 159 -8.60 7.15 -7.14
CA LEU A 159 -8.37 8.57 -7.43
C LEU A 159 -6.88 8.86 -7.68
N ASP A 160 -5.98 8.17 -6.96
CA ASP A 160 -4.53 8.24 -7.15
C ASP A 160 -3.83 7.04 -6.51
N TYR A 161 -2.51 6.98 -6.70
CA TYR A 161 -1.61 5.96 -6.17
C TYR A 161 -0.43 6.62 -5.44
N ALA A 162 -0.06 6.10 -4.28
CA ALA A 162 1.13 6.55 -3.57
C ALA A 162 1.69 5.44 -2.66
N VAL A 163 2.84 5.65 -2.03
CA VAL A 163 3.40 4.72 -1.03
C VAL A 163 3.38 5.40 0.33
N ILE A 164 2.51 4.95 1.22
CA ILE A 164 2.39 5.50 2.58
C ILE A 164 3.66 5.24 3.43
N GLY A 165 3.88 6.08 4.45
CA GLY A 165 4.84 5.83 5.53
C GLY A 165 6.30 6.23 5.26
N THR A 166 6.79 6.14 4.03
CA THR A 166 8.23 6.36 3.77
C THR A 166 8.73 7.75 4.16
N SER A 167 10.00 7.84 4.59
CA SER A 167 10.69 9.09 4.96
C SER A 167 10.75 10.12 3.83
N MET A 168 10.69 9.68 2.58
CA MET A 168 10.67 10.53 1.38
C MET A 168 9.26 11.02 0.98
N SER A 169 8.25 10.95 1.88
CA SER A 169 6.81 10.85 1.56
C SER A 169 6.28 11.71 0.41
N PHE A 170 6.31 11.13 -0.78
CA PHE A 170 5.44 11.52 -1.89
C PHE A 170 3.97 11.31 -1.53
N PHE A 171 3.65 10.39 -0.61
CA PHE A 171 2.28 10.18 -0.13
C PHE A 171 1.65 11.45 0.42
N ASP A 172 2.32 12.20 1.28
CA ASP A 172 1.70 13.39 1.87
C ASP A 172 1.33 14.42 0.81
N LYS A 173 2.23 14.63 -0.16
CA LYS A 173 2.04 15.54 -1.29
C LYS A 173 0.92 15.08 -2.24
N VAL A 174 0.87 13.79 -2.55
CA VAL A 174 -0.18 13.21 -3.40
C VAL A 174 -1.52 13.30 -2.69
N PHE A 175 -1.57 12.84 -1.44
CA PHE A 175 -2.78 12.73 -0.65
C PHE A 175 -3.39 14.09 -0.32
N ALA A 176 -2.58 15.15 -0.17
CA ALA A 176 -3.05 16.51 0.10
C ALA A 176 -4.09 17.04 -0.90
N LYS A 177 -4.12 16.53 -2.14
CA LYS A 177 -5.13 16.91 -3.15
C LYS A 177 -6.55 16.42 -2.84
N TYR A 178 -6.68 15.46 -1.93
CA TYR A 178 -7.92 14.72 -1.68
C TYR A 178 -8.48 14.91 -0.26
N ARG A 179 -7.72 15.62 0.60
CA ARG A 179 -8.08 15.91 2.00
C ARG A 179 -9.15 16.98 2.07
#